data_AF-S7REH2-F1
#
_entry.id   AF-S7REH2-F1
#
_cell.length_a   1.000
_cell.length_b   1.000
_cell.length_c   1.000
_cell.angle_alpha   90.00
_cell.angle_beta   90.00
_cell.angle_gamma   90.00
#
_symmetry.space_group_name_H-M   'P 1'
#
loop_
_entity.id
_entity.type
_entity.pdbx_description
1 polymer ?
#
loop_
_entity_poly.entity_id
_entity_poly.type
_entity_poly.pdbx_seq_one_letter_code
_entity_poly.pdbx_strand_id
1 'polypeptide(L)'
;MKETGRWDNLKLQWREGDPNKPHRFWDSDVAKWLEAACYSLIEHPDPALARLVEEAVDLFRGAQQEDGYLNSYYTVVEPGRRWTNVAWSHEMYCAGHLLEAALAHHEYTHSMRLLGPALKYIEHIRSVFGPGEDQKHGYPGHQCLELALLRAYETTHDPSLLDLAQYFIEERGQKRAYRDDSEAWQKHYYDIEAEARGEDAFVGPMRRGGDRFEYMQADKPIREMTKEGIRGHSVRAMYWLTAVAGLARLTKGEDGTLKAVAEALWANTTERKMHVTGGLGAIGEWEGFGPDYFL
;
A
#
# COMPACT_ATOMS: atom_id res chain seq x y z
N MET A 1 13.05 -12.67 13.07
CA MET A 1 13.42 -11.95 11.82
C MET A 1 14.90 -12.13 11.45
N LYS A 2 15.85 -12.04 12.39
CA LYS A 2 17.28 -12.33 12.11
C LYS A 2 17.50 -13.79 11.65
N GLU A 3 16.88 -14.76 12.32
CA GLU A 3 16.98 -16.19 11.95
C GLU A 3 16.35 -16.51 10.59
N THR A 4 15.31 -15.79 10.19
CA THR A 4 14.55 -16.04 8.95
C THR A 4 15.06 -15.22 7.76
N GLY A 5 16.18 -14.50 7.90
CA GLY A 5 16.78 -13.65 6.86
C GLY A 5 16.06 -12.33 6.58
N ARG A 6 14.86 -12.11 7.15
CA ARG A 6 14.05 -10.90 6.92
C ARG A 6 14.71 -9.61 7.41
N TRP A 7 15.51 -9.69 8.48
CA TRP A 7 16.22 -8.51 8.99
C TRP A 7 17.40 -8.14 8.09
N ASP A 8 18.10 -9.15 7.58
CA ASP A 8 19.34 -8.98 6.83
C ASP A 8 19.10 -8.72 5.33
N ASN A 9 17.86 -8.84 4.84
CA ASN A 9 17.54 -8.55 3.44
C ASN A 9 17.87 -7.09 3.05
N LEU A 10 17.73 -6.14 3.98
CA LEU A 10 18.05 -4.72 3.81
C LEU A 10 19.56 -4.45 3.75
N LYS A 11 20.42 -5.45 4.05
CA LYS A 11 21.85 -5.34 3.78
C LYS A 11 22.17 -5.45 2.28
N LEU A 12 21.21 -5.88 1.47
CA LEU A 12 21.33 -6.02 0.01
C LEU A 12 22.48 -6.96 -0.44
N GLN A 13 22.71 -8.04 0.32
CA GLN A 13 23.83 -8.95 0.08
C GLN A 13 23.42 -10.28 -0.59
N TRP A 14 22.13 -10.57 -0.71
CA TRP A 14 21.64 -11.82 -1.30
C TRP A 14 22.02 -11.94 -2.78
N ARG A 15 22.38 -13.15 -3.22
CA ARG A 15 22.68 -13.52 -4.61
C ARG A 15 21.91 -14.77 -5.02
N GLU A 16 21.68 -14.95 -6.31
CA GLU A 16 21.01 -16.15 -6.84
C GLU A 16 21.77 -17.41 -6.41
N GLY A 17 21.05 -18.36 -5.80
CA GLY A 17 21.61 -19.56 -5.16
C GLY A 17 21.78 -19.46 -3.64
N ASP A 18 21.77 -18.27 -3.04
CA ASP A 18 21.81 -18.11 -1.58
C ASP A 18 20.48 -18.55 -0.94
N PRO A 19 20.52 -19.12 0.29
CA PRO A 19 19.30 -19.40 1.04
C PRO A 19 18.55 -18.11 1.40
N ASN A 20 17.29 -18.25 1.83
CA ASN A 20 16.45 -17.12 2.29
C ASN A 20 16.29 -16.01 1.24
N LYS A 21 15.99 -16.39 -0.02
CA LYS A 21 15.63 -15.46 -1.09
C LYS A 21 14.62 -14.42 -0.58
N PRO A 22 14.95 -13.11 -0.62
CA PRO A 22 14.04 -12.06 -0.18
C PRO A 22 12.67 -12.23 -0.84
N HIS A 23 11.60 -12.07 -0.05
CA HIS A 23 10.26 -11.99 -0.59
C HIS A 23 9.92 -10.53 -0.92
N ARG A 24 9.03 -10.34 -1.90
CA ARG A 24 8.61 -9.02 -2.43
C ARG A 24 8.14 -8.01 -1.38
N PHE A 25 7.68 -8.49 -0.22
CA PHE A 25 7.15 -7.65 0.86
C PHE A 25 7.82 -7.83 2.23
N TRP A 26 8.98 -8.51 2.32
CA TRP A 26 9.67 -8.69 3.60
C TRP A 26 10.12 -7.40 4.26
N ASP A 27 10.37 -6.34 3.47
CA ASP A 27 10.74 -5.02 4.01
C ASP A 27 9.64 -4.47 4.93
N SER A 28 8.37 -4.81 4.67
CA SER A 28 7.24 -4.40 5.52
C SER A 28 7.27 -5.05 6.90
N ASP A 29 7.85 -6.26 7.05
CA ASP A 29 7.95 -6.93 8.36
C ASP A 29 8.89 -6.16 9.28
N VAL A 30 10.03 -5.69 8.75
CA VAL A 30 10.99 -4.86 9.48
C VAL A 30 10.38 -3.49 9.80
N ALA A 31 9.67 -2.88 8.84
CA ALA A 31 9.01 -1.60 9.05
C ALA A 31 7.92 -1.66 10.14
N LYS A 32 7.04 -2.66 10.11
CA LYS A 32 6.00 -2.83 11.14
C LYS A 32 6.58 -3.09 12.52
N TRP A 33 7.65 -3.89 12.60
CA TRP A 33 8.34 -4.11 13.87
C TRP A 33 8.95 -2.81 14.40
N LEU A 34 9.56 -2.02 13.51
CA LEU A 34 10.15 -0.73 13.87
C LEU A 34 9.09 0.26 14.38
N GLU A 35 7.96 0.37 13.68
CA GLU A 35 6.80 1.16 14.12
C GLU A 35 6.35 0.76 15.53
N ALA A 36 6.10 -0.54 15.76
CA ALA A 36 5.67 -1.05 17.07
C ALA A 36 6.72 -0.81 18.16
N ALA A 37 8.01 -0.97 17.84
CA ALA A 37 9.10 -0.72 18.77
C ALA A 37 9.19 0.75 19.18
N CYS A 38 9.00 1.69 18.24
CA CYS A 38 8.95 3.11 18.53
C CYS A 38 7.80 3.46 19.48
N TYR A 39 6.59 2.97 19.22
CA TYR A 39 5.46 3.19 20.14
C TYR A 39 5.69 2.58 21.52
N SER A 40 6.28 1.38 21.60
CA SER A 40 6.65 0.78 22.88
C SER A 40 7.65 1.63 23.65
N LEU A 41 8.62 2.26 22.97
CA LEU A 41 9.67 3.06 23.61
C LEU A 41 9.19 4.42 24.12
N ILE A 42 8.12 4.98 23.53
CA ILE A 42 7.47 6.20 24.02
C ILE A 42 6.91 5.97 25.43
N GLU A 43 6.24 4.84 25.65
CA GLU A 43 5.63 4.48 26.94
C GLU A 43 6.62 3.81 27.91
N HIS A 44 7.54 3.00 27.38
CA HIS A 44 8.43 2.12 28.15
C HIS A 44 9.87 2.21 27.62
N PRO A 45 10.69 3.15 28.14
CA PRO A 45 12.07 3.30 27.72
C PRO A 45 12.91 2.03 27.96
N ASP A 46 13.50 1.50 26.89
CA ASP A 46 14.42 0.36 26.92
C ASP A 46 15.64 0.65 26.04
N PRO A 47 16.83 0.87 26.64
CA PRO A 47 18.06 1.14 25.87
C PRO A 47 18.47 0.02 24.91
N ALA A 48 18.11 -1.23 25.16
CA ALA A 48 18.42 -2.34 24.27
C ALA A 48 17.51 -2.32 23.03
N LEU A 49 16.21 -2.09 23.21
CA LEU A 49 15.26 -1.93 22.12
C LEU A 49 15.57 -0.68 21.29
N ALA A 50 15.92 0.44 21.92
CA ALA A 50 16.31 1.67 21.23
C ALA A 50 17.52 1.47 20.30
N ARG A 51 18.49 0.63 20.68
CA ARG A 51 19.62 0.26 19.81
C ARG A 51 19.18 -0.55 18.59
N LEU A 52 18.23 -1.46 18.75
CA LEU A 52 17.69 -2.25 17.63
C LEU A 52 16.85 -1.38 16.67
N VAL A 53 16.16 -0.38 17.21
CA VAL A 53 15.46 0.66 16.41
C VAL A 53 16.46 1.41 15.53
N GLU A 54 17.55 1.93 16.10
CA GLU A 54 18.57 2.61 15.29
C GLU A 54 19.30 1.68 14.32
N GLU A 55 19.49 0.40 14.67
CA GLU A 55 20.01 -0.61 13.72
C GLU A 55 19.07 -0.75 12.51
N ALA A 56 17.75 -0.85 12.71
CA ALA A 56 16.78 -0.91 11.62
C ALA A 56 16.77 0.37 10.76
N VAL A 57 16.86 1.54 11.40
CA VAL A 57 16.96 2.84 10.72
C VAL A 57 18.19 2.86 9.80
N ASP A 58 19.35 2.43 10.29
CA ASP A 58 20.57 2.40 9.48
C ASP A 58 20.49 1.36 8.35
N LEU A 59 19.80 0.23 8.54
CA LEU A 59 19.53 -0.73 7.47
C LEU A 59 18.69 -0.12 6.34
N PHE A 60 17.57 0.54 6.66
CA PHE A 60 16.75 1.21 5.64
C PHE A 60 17.52 2.31 4.92
N ARG A 61 18.27 3.14 5.66
CA ARG A 61 19.10 4.20 5.08
C ARG A 61 20.19 3.66 4.16
N GLY A 62 20.84 2.57 4.57
CA GLY A 62 21.87 1.91 3.76
C GLY A 62 21.31 1.19 2.53
N ALA A 63 20.04 0.78 2.56
CA ALA A 63 19.36 0.13 1.44
C ALA A 63 18.82 1.11 0.38
N GLN A 64 18.66 2.39 0.72
CA GLN A 64 18.07 3.38 -0.17
C GLN A 64 18.99 3.67 -1.37
N GLN A 65 18.40 3.64 -2.56
CA GLN A 65 19.07 3.93 -3.83
C GLN A 65 19.24 5.44 -4.04
N GLU A 66 20.09 5.84 -4.98
CA GLU A 66 20.41 7.25 -5.24
C GLU A 66 19.17 8.08 -5.63
N ASP A 67 18.27 7.50 -6.42
CA ASP A 67 17.00 8.10 -6.85
C ASP A 67 15.95 8.19 -5.71
N GLY A 68 16.22 7.55 -4.57
CA GLY A 68 15.29 7.47 -3.44
C GLY A 68 14.53 6.16 -3.35
N TYR A 69 14.61 5.30 -4.37
CA TYR A 69 13.93 4.01 -4.39
C TYR A 69 14.41 3.09 -3.24
N LEU A 70 13.47 2.38 -2.61
CA LEU A 70 13.77 1.40 -1.58
C LEU A 70 12.85 0.17 -1.68
N ASN A 71 13.42 -0.93 -2.13
CA ASN A 71 12.82 -2.26 -2.03
C ASN A 71 13.94 -3.30 -2.18
N SER A 72 14.13 -4.17 -1.18
CA SER A 72 15.22 -5.15 -1.21
C SER A 72 15.07 -6.13 -2.37
N TYR A 73 13.86 -6.65 -2.61
CA TYR A 73 13.59 -7.62 -3.66
C TYR A 73 13.98 -7.10 -5.05
N TYR A 74 13.49 -5.95 -5.46
CA TYR A 74 13.82 -5.38 -6.77
C TYR A 74 15.22 -4.78 -6.85
N THR A 75 15.95 -4.72 -5.74
CA THR A 75 17.35 -4.33 -5.73
C THR A 75 18.28 -5.51 -5.97
N VAL A 76 18.02 -6.67 -5.33
CA VAL A 76 18.94 -7.83 -5.40
C VAL A 76 18.37 -9.08 -6.07
N VAL A 77 17.04 -9.24 -6.10
CA VAL A 77 16.37 -10.41 -6.70
C VAL A 77 15.98 -10.16 -8.16
N GLU A 78 15.32 -9.03 -8.43
CA GLU A 78 14.91 -8.65 -9.79
C GLU A 78 15.39 -7.23 -10.16
N PRO A 79 16.71 -6.97 -10.17
CA PRO A 79 17.25 -5.66 -10.56
C PRO A 79 16.77 -5.25 -11.96
N GLY A 80 16.38 -3.98 -12.10
CA GLY A 80 15.86 -3.42 -13.35
C GLY A 80 14.36 -3.66 -13.60
N ARG A 81 13.66 -4.36 -12.69
CA ARG A 81 12.21 -4.66 -12.84
C ARG A 81 11.31 -3.89 -11.86
N ARG A 82 11.82 -2.82 -11.26
CA ARG A 82 11.04 -1.90 -10.40
C ARG A 82 9.76 -1.45 -11.12
N TRP A 83 8.64 -1.36 -10.41
CA TRP A 83 7.37 -0.84 -10.92
C TRP A 83 6.79 -1.60 -12.12
N THR A 84 7.24 -2.83 -12.37
CA THR A 84 6.73 -3.64 -13.50
C THR A 84 5.51 -4.45 -13.12
N ASN A 85 5.27 -4.73 -11.83
CA ASN A 85 4.15 -5.53 -11.34
C ASN A 85 3.64 -4.98 -10.00
N VAL A 86 3.07 -3.77 -10.03
CA VAL A 86 2.56 -3.12 -8.81
C VAL A 86 1.28 -3.77 -8.29
N ALA A 87 0.60 -4.57 -9.13
CA ALA A 87 -0.53 -5.38 -8.72
C ALA A 87 -0.15 -6.43 -7.64
N TRP A 88 1.03 -7.04 -7.74
CA TRP A 88 1.39 -8.17 -6.87
C TRP A 88 2.66 -8.00 -6.06
N SER A 89 3.50 -7.03 -6.40
CA SER A 89 4.86 -6.98 -5.86
C SER A 89 5.04 -6.06 -4.66
N HIS A 90 3.97 -5.40 -4.22
CA HIS A 90 3.91 -4.72 -2.92
C HIS A 90 5.00 -3.64 -2.70
N GLU A 91 5.59 -3.10 -3.76
CA GLU A 91 6.63 -2.04 -3.65
C GLU A 91 6.08 -0.83 -2.89
N MET A 92 4.91 -0.31 -3.30
CA MET A 92 4.22 0.79 -2.63
C MET A 92 3.64 0.39 -1.26
N TYR A 93 3.26 -0.87 -1.07
CA TYR A 93 2.82 -1.37 0.25
C TYR A 93 3.96 -1.33 1.26
N CYS A 94 5.16 -1.76 0.86
CA CYS A 94 6.37 -1.62 1.67
C CYS A 94 6.74 -0.16 1.90
N ALA A 95 6.59 0.71 0.88
CA ALA A 95 6.78 2.15 1.04
C ALA A 95 5.82 2.76 2.08
N GLY A 96 4.55 2.36 2.06
CA GLY A 96 3.54 2.79 3.04
C GLY A 96 3.92 2.38 4.46
N HIS A 97 4.25 1.11 4.68
CA HIS A 97 4.68 0.65 6.02
C HIS A 97 5.99 1.29 6.48
N LEU A 98 6.94 1.55 5.56
CA LEU A 98 8.16 2.29 5.90
C LEU A 98 7.83 3.73 6.31
N LEU A 99 6.90 4.39 5.63
CA LEU A 99 6.48 5.75 5.96
C LEU A 99 5.81 5.79 7.35
N GLU A 100 4.92 4.85 7.66
CA GLU A 100 4.31 4.71 8.99
C GLU A 100 5.38 4.52 10.08
N ALA A 101 6.34 3.62 9.86
CA ALA A 101 7.46 3.40 10.77
C ALA A 101 8.34 4.64 10.93
N ALA A 102 8.53 5.41 9.85
CA ALA A 102 9.30 6.64 9.86
C ALA A 102 8.60 7.76 10.65
N LEU A 103 7.28 7.84 10.57
CA LEU A 103 6.48 8.76 11.37
C LEU A 103 6.55 8.39 12.86
N ALA A 104 6.42 7.11 13.20
CA ALA A 104 6.57 6.63 14.58
C ALA A 104 7.98 6.86 15.13
N HIS A 105 9.02 6.65 14.32
CA HIS A 105 10.41 6.97 14.70
C HIS A 105 10.62 8.46 14.91
N HIS A 106 10.03 9.31 14.06
CA HIS A 106 10.07 10.75 14.21
C HIS A 106 9.34 11.23 15.47
N GLU A 107 8.18 10.66 15.79
CA GLU A 107 7.45 10.95 17.02
C GLU A 107 8.27 10.57 18.26
N TYR A 108 8.88 9.39 18.25
CA TYR A 108 9.71 8.90 19.36
C TYR A 108 11.00 9.70 19.56
N THR A 109 11.70 10.07 18.48
CA THR A 109 13.07 10.63 18.55
C THR A 109 13.18 12.10 18.19
N HIS A 110 12.14 12.70 17.61
CA HIS A 110 12.17 13.99 16.90
C HIS A 110 13.20 14.06 15.76
N SER A 111 13.68 12.91 15.28
CA SER A 111 14.72 12.82 14.26
C SER A 111 14.14 12.71 12.86
N MET A 112 14.84 13.29 11.87
CA MET A 112 14.55 13.08 10.45
C MET A 112 15.35 11.92 9.84
N ARG A 113 16.09 11.14 10.67
CA ARG A 113 16.99 10.08 10.20
C ARG A 113 16.28 9.03 9.35
N LEU A 114 15.03 8.70 9.67
CA LEU A 114 14.21 7.79 8.86
C LEU A 114 13.15 8.51 8.02
N LEU A 115 12.50 9.55 8.57
CA LEU A 115 11.46 10.30 7.85
C LEU A 115 11.99 11.01 6.60
N GLY A 116 13.20 11.58 6.63
CA GLY A 116 13.82 12.19 5.44
C GLY A 116 13.98 11.21 4.28
N PRO A 117 14.66 10.06 4.48
CA PRO A 117 14.73 8.99 3.49
C PRO A 117 13.36 8.48 3.03
N ALA A 118 12.39 8.28 3.93
CA ALA A 118 11.05 7.84 3.57
C ALA A 118 10.36 8.86 2.63
N LEU A 119 10.43 10.15 2.94
CA LEU A 119 9.89 11.22 2.08
C LEU A 119 10.62 11.30 0.73
N LYS A 120 11.93 11.06 0.69
CA LYS A 120 12.68 10.94 -0.58
C LYS A 120 12.15 9.77 -1.43
N TYR A 121 11.78 8.66 -0.81
CA TYR A 121 11.17 7.55 -1.52
C TYR A 121 9.75 7.89 -2.03
N ILE A 122 8.98 8.65 -1.24
CA ILE A 122 7.69 9.17 -1.70
C ILE A 122 7.87 10.08 -2.91
N GLU A 123 8.87 10.97 -2.92
CA GLU A 123 9.15 11.82 -4.08
C GLU A 123 9.51 11.00 -5.32
N HIS A 124 10.30 9.94 -5.15
CA HIS A 124 10.55 8.98 -6.24
C HIS A 124 9.25 8.35 -6.76
N ILE A 125 8.36 7.91 -5.87
CA ILE A 125 7.05 7.36 -6.26
C ILE A 125 6.23 8.42 -7.01
N ARG A 126 6.19 9.67 -6.54
CA ARG A 126 5.51 10.80 -7.19
C ARG A 126 6.08 11.10 -8.56
N SER A 127 7.38 10.91 -8.79
CA SER A 127 7.97 11.09 -10.12
C SER A 127 7.52 10.02 -11.12
N VAL A 128 7.16 8.82 -10.64
CA VAL A 128 6.80 7.66 -11.47
C VAL A 128 5.29 7.54 -11.67
N PHE A 129 4.48 7.87 -10.66
CA PHE A 129 3.03 7.67 -10.65
C PHE A 129 2.27 8.96 -10.41
N GLY A 130 1.22 9.19 -11.18
CA GLY A 130 0.40 10.38 -11.08
C GLY A 130 -0.45 10.64 -12.32
N PRO A 131 -1.09 11.82 -12.40
CA PRO A 131 -1.98 12.19 -13.50
C PRO A 131 -1.26 12.75 -14.74
N GLY A 132 0.06 12.97 -14.69
CA GLY A 132 0.83 13.51 -15.81
C GLY A 132 1.00 12.52 -16.97
N GLU A 133 1.21 13.04 -18.17
CA GLU A 133 1.30 12.24 -19.41
C GLU A 133 2.48 11.24 -19.41
N ASP A 134 3.61 11.62 -18.82
CA ASP A 134 4.81 10.78 -18.71
C ASP A 134 4.78 9.83 -17.49
N GLN A 135 3.73 9.90 -16.67
CA GLN A 135 3.60 9.10 -15.47
C GLN A 135 2.81 7.82 -15.73
N LYS A 136 3.06 6.81 -14.90
CA LYS A 136 2.22 5.62 -14.84
C LYS A 136 0.92 5.97 -14.12
N HIS A 137 -0.21 5.80 -14.79
CA HIS A 137 -1.55 5.88 -14.18
C HIS A 137 -1.89 4.64 -13.34
N GLY A 138 -0.95 4.22 -12.49
CA GLY A 138 -1.04 3.04 -11.64
C GLY A 138 -1.24 3.35 -10.17
N TYR A 139 -1.60 2.32 -9.42
CA TYR A 139 -1.89 2.34 -7.99
C TYR A 139 -1.50 1.00 -7.36
N PRO A 140 -1.31 0.91 -6.02
CA PRO A 140 -0.85 -0.33 -5.41
C PRO A 140 -1.89 -1.45 -5.47
N GLY A 141 -1.51 -2.67 -5.83
CA GLY A 141 -2.40 -3.83 -5.73
C GLY A 141 -2.75 -4.27 -4.32
N HIS A 142 -1.97 -3.81 -3.33
CA HIS A 142 -2.35 -3.86 -1.92
C HIS A 142 -2.22 -2.46 -1.32
N GLN A 143 -3.36 -1.87 -0.96
CA GLN A 143 -3.48 -0.56 -0.33
C GLN A 143 -2.70 -0.53 0.96
N CYS A 144 -2.13 0.62 1.29
CA CYS A 144 -1.43 0.95 2.55
C CYS A 144 -0.76 2.31 2.40
N LEU A 145 -0.19 2.58 1.21
CA LEU A 145 0.50 3.84 0.96
C LEU A 145 -0.42 5.04 1.14
N GLU A 146 -1.68 4.91 0.72
CA GLU A 146 -2.67 5.99 0.73
C GLU A 146 -2.89 6.54 2.16
N LEU A 147 -3.08 5.67 3.16
CA LEU A 147 -3.27 6.12 4.55
C LEU A 147 -1.99 6.72 5.16
N ALA A 148 -0.83 6.14 4.80
CA ALA A 148 0.47 6.60 5.30
C ALA A 148 0.81 8.01 4.77
N LEU A 149 0.47 8.28 3.52
CA LEU A 149 0.60 9.62 2.92
C LEU A 149 -0.26 10.66 3.65
N LEU A 150 -1.49 10.31 4.02
CA LEU A 150 -2.36 11.22 4.78
C LEU A 150 -1.79 11.51 6.18
N ARG A 151 -1.27 10.50 6.89
CA ARG A 151 -0.60 10.72 8.18
C ARG A 151 0.67 11.55 8.06
N ALA A 152 1.45 11.34 6.98
CA ALA A 152 2.62 12.16 6.69
C ALA A 152 2.25 13.61 6.35
N TYR A 153 1.15 13.84 5.62
CA TYR A 153 0.60 15.18 5.41
C TYR A 153 0.22 15.85 6.72
N GLU A 154 -0.41 15.15 7.66
CA GLU A 154 -0.77 15.74 8.96
C GLU A 154 0.45 16.15 9.79
N THR A 155 1.58 15.45 9.61
CA THR A 155 2.83 15.73 10.32
C THR A 155 3.66 16.84 9.66
N THR A 156 3.70 16.87 8.33
CA THR A 156 4.61 17.74 7.56
C THR A 156 3.92 18.97 6.96
N HIS A 157 2.59 18.91 6.82
CA HIS A 157 1.77 19.88 6.08
C HIS A 157 2.20 20.09 4.62
N ASP A 158 2.92 19.14 4.03
CA ASP A 158 3.25 19.18 2.60
C ASP A 158 2.04 18.75 1.75
N PRO A 159 1.38 19.69 1.02
CA PRO A 159 0.18 19.36 0.23
C PRO A 159 0.45 18.30 -0.84
N SER A 160 1.70 18.15 -1.27
CA SER A 160 2.12 17.19 -2.28
C SER A 160 1.82 15.73 -1.89
N LEU A 161 1.76 15.45 -0.58
CA LEU A 161 1.42 14.15 0.00
C LEU A 161 -0.09 13.90 -0.03
N LEU A 162 -0.89 14.92 0.27
CA LEU A 162 -2.35 14.84 0.20
C LEU A 162 -2.81 14.63 -1.24
N ASP A 163 -2.21 15.36 -2.19
CA ASP A 163 -2.50 15.23 -3.63
C ASP A 163 -2.19 13.81 -4.13
N LEU A 164 -1.06 13.23 -3.71
CA LEU A 164 -0.68 11.87 -4.09
C LEU A 164 -1.63 10.83 -3.48
N ALA A 165 -2.02 11.00 -2.22
CA ALA A 165 -2.99 10.11 -1.56
C ALA A 165 -4.34 10.15 -2.27
N GLN A 166 -4.82 11.35 -2.61
CA GLN A 166 -6.06 11.54 -3.37
C GLN A 166 -5.97 10.87 -4.74
N TYR A 167 -4.87 11.07 -5.47
CA TYR A 167 -4.64 10.41 -6.75
C TYR A 167 -4.78 8.88 -6.63
N PHE A 168 -4.08 8.22 -5.71
CA PHE A 168 -4.17 6.75 -5.59
C PHE A 168 -5.56 6.25 -5.17
N ILE A 169 -6.28 7.01 -4.36
CA ILE A 169 -7.66 6.67 -3.95
C ILE A 169 -8.62 6.75 -5.14
N GLU A 170 -8.55 7.83 -5.93
CA GLU A 170 -9.47 8.12 -7.04
C GLU A 170 -9.13 7.37 -8.33
N GLU A 171 -7.84 7.09 -8.55
CA GLU A 171 -7.35 6.35 -9.71
C GLU A 171 -7.75 4.87 -9.65
N ARG A 172 -7.93 4.32 -8.45
CA ARG A 172 -8.24 2.91 -8.26
C ARG A 172 -9.55 2.54 -8.93
N GLY A 173 -9.49 1.56 -9.84
CA GLY A 173 -10.64 1.04 -10.57
C GLY A 173 -11.03 1.84 -11.81
N GLN A 174 -10.30 2.92 -12.12
CA GLN A 174 -10.47 3.64 -13.37
C GLN A 174 -10.05 2.77 -14.56
N LYS A 175 -10.73 2.97 -15.69
CA LYS A 175 -10.32 2.44 -16.99
C LYS A 175 -9.93 3.61 -17.87
N ARG A 176 -8.76 3.52 -18.49
CA ARG A 176 -8.21 4.61 -19.31
C ARG A 176 -8.08 4.20 -20.76
N ALA A 177 -8.21 5.18 -21.65
CA ALA A 177 -7.93 5.04 -23.07
C ALA A 177 -6.55 4.37 -23.27
N TYR A 178 -6.52 3.27 -24.02
CA TYR A 178 -5.31 2.48 -24.23
C TYR A 178 -4.78 2.55 -25.66
N ARG A 179 -5.66 2.68 -26.65
CA ARG A 179 -5.30 2.79 -28.08
C ARG A 179 -5.89 4.03 -28.75
N ASP A 180 -7.15 4.31 -28.44
CA ASP A 180 -7.86 5.51 -28.83
C ASP A 180 -8.81 5.94 -27.70
N ASP A 181 -9.47 7.09 -27.87
CA ASP A 181 -10.35 7.70 -26.87
C ASP A 181 -11.74 7.03 -26.77
N SER A 182 -11.99 5.94 -27.49
CA SER A 182 -13.28 5.26 -27.42
C SER A 182 -13.39 4.38 -26.17
N GLU A 183 -14.61 4.26 -25.63
CA GLU A 183 -14.90 3.36 -24.51
C GLU A 183 -14.53 1.90 -24.81
N ALA A 184 -14.54 1.50 -26.08
CA ALA A 184 -14.19 0.16 -26.52
C ALA A 184 -12.71 -0.19 -26.30
N TRP A 185 -11.84 0.82 -26.16
CA TRP A 185 -10.40 0.66 -25.95
C TRP A 185 -9.94 1.17 -24.58
N GLN A 186 -10.85 1.27 -23.61
CA GLN A 186 -10.45 1.52 -22.24
C GLN A 186 -9.92 0.25 -21.57
N LYS A 187 -8.82 0.38 -20.83
CA LYS A 187 -8.14 -0.74 -20.17
C LYS A 187 -7.84 -0.42 -18.71
N HIS A 188 -7.98 -1.43 -17.86
CA HIS A 188 -7.60 -1.33 -16.45
C HIS A 188 -6.06 -1.37 -16.33
N TYR A 189 -5.48 -0.56 -15.44
CA TYR A 189 -4.03 -0.42 -15.34
C TYR A 189 -3.30 -1.76 -15.13
N TYR A 190 -3.83 -2.66 -14.30
CA TYR A 190 -3.25 -4.00 -14.09
C TYR A 190 -3.17 -4.87 -15.35
N ASP A 191 -4.04 -4.64 -16.33
CA ASP A 191 -3.94 -5.33 -17.62
C ASP A 191 -2.90 -4.66 -18.54
N ILE A 192 -2.73 -3.34 -18.42
CA ILE A 192 -1.69 -2.60 -19.14
C ILE A 192 -0.32 -3.08 -18.68
N GLU A 193 -0.07 -3.17 -17.36
CA GLU A 193 1.20 -3.67 -16.85
C GLU A 193 1.43 -5.16 -17.13
N ALA A 194 0.38 -6.00 -17.11
CA ALA A 194 0.50 -7.41 -17.50
C ALA A 194 0.90 -7.58 -18.97
N GLU A 195 0.24 -6.85 -19.88
CA GLU A 195 0.60 -6.87 -21.30
C GLU A 195 2.04 -6.36 -21.53
N ALA A 196 2.47 -5.33 -20.79
CA ALA A 196 3.85 -4.84 -20.86
C ALA A 196 4.90 -5.89 -20.40
N ARG A 197 4.49 -6.88 -19.59
CA ARG A 197 5.32 -8.04 -19.20
C ARG A 197 5.20 -9.22 -20.16
N GLY A 198 4.34 -9.14 -21.18
CA GLY A 198 4.01 -10.27 -22.07
C GLY A 198 3.15 -11.34 -21.39
N GLU A 199 2.41 -10.97 -20.35
CA GLU A 199 1.50 -11.85 -19.61
C GLU A 199 0.05 -11.65 -20.07
N ASP A 200 -0.77 -12.71 -19.92
CA ASP A 200 -2.21 -12.61 -20.15
C ASP A 200 -2.89 -11.62 -19.19
N ALA A 201 -4.05 -11.13 -19.60
CA ALA A 201 -4.83 -10.18 -18.82
C ALA A 201 -5.13 -10.74 -17.41
N PHE A 202 -5.04 -9.87 -16.42
CA PHE A 202 -4.95 -10.19 -15.00
C PHE A 202 -5.94 -11.27 -14.52
N VAL A 203 -5.52 -12.25 -13.72
CA VAL A 203 -6.44 -13.21 -13.06
C VAL A 203 -6.27 -13.08 -11.55
N GLY A 204 -7.23 -12.43 -10.90
CA GLY A 204 -7.30 -12.38 -9.43
C GLY A 204 -7.69 -13.75 -8.84
N PRO A 205 -7.46 -13.97 -7.53
CA PRO A 205 -7.77 -15.24 -6.86
C PRO A 205 -9.27 -15.51 -6.69
N MET A 206 -10.12 -14.52 -7.01
CA MET A 206 -11.58 -14.64 -6.97
C MET A 206 -12.08 -15.67 -8.01
N ARG A 207 -12.82 -16.70 -7.56
CA ARG A 207 -13.42 -17.75 -8.42
C ARG A 207 -14.65 -17.23 -9.21
N ARG A 208 -15.01 -18.00 -10.26
CA ARG A 208 -16.07 -17.74 -11.27
C ARG A 208 -17.30 -16.97 -10.74
N GLY A 209 -17.55 -15.81 -11.34
CA GLY A 209 -18.81 -15.06 -11.22
C GLY A 209 -18.68 -13.62 -10.71
N GLY A 210 -17.56 -13.26 -10.08
CA GLY A 210 -17.24 -11.88 -9.67
C GLY A 210 -16.27 -11.19 -10.63
N ASP A 211 -16.15 -9.86 -10.52
CA ASP A 211 -15.12 -9.11 -11.24
C ASP A 211 -13.74 -9.47 -10.67
N ARG A 212 -12.78 -9.73 -11.55
CA ARG A 212 -11.45 -10.21 -11.19
C ARG A 212 -10.64 -9.20 -10.37
N PHE A 213 -11.01 -7.92 -10.38
CA PHE A 213 -10.35 -6.85 -9.63
C PHE A 213 -10.94 -6.62 -8.23
N GLU A 214 -12.06 -7.27 -7.88
CA GLU A 214 -12.69 -7.16 -6.55
C GLU A 214 -11.71 -7.55 -5.42
N TYR A 215 -10.78 -8.49 -5.66
CA TYR A 215 -9.76 -8.87 -4.68
C TYR A 215 -8.94 -7.68 -4.18
N MET A 216 -8.71 -6.68 -5.05
CA MET A 216 -7.91 -5.48 -4.81
C MET A 216 -8.76 -4.21 -4.67
N GLN A 217 -10.09 -4.37 -4.56
CA GLN A 217 -11.08 -3.27 -4.54
C GLN A 217 -10.88 -2.31 -5.71
N ALA A 218 -10.57 -2.87 -6.88
CA ALA A 218 -10.29 -2.12 -8.10
C ALA A 218 -11.26 -2.49 -9.24
N ASP A 219 -12.40 -3.12 -8.90
CA ASP A 219 -13.47 -3.39 -9.86
C ASP A 219 -14.22 -2.11 -10.27
N LYS A 220 -14.23 -1.09 -9.39
CA LYS A 220 -14.88 0.20 -9.63
C LYS A 220 -14.14 1.35 -8.94
N PRO A 221 -14.24 2.58 -9.47
CA PRO A 221 -13.86 3.80 -8.76
C PRO A 221 -14.57 3.91 -7.41
N ILE A 222 -13.90 4.50 -6.41
CA ILE A 222 -14.47 4.68 -5.06
C ILE A 222 -15.84 5.37 -5.10
N ARG A 223 -16.01 6.37 -5.99
CA ARG A 223 -17.26 7.14 -6.12
C ARG A 223 -18.43 6.37 -6.72
N GLU A 224 -18.15 5.25 -7.37
CA GLU A 224 -19.16 4.36 -7.94
C GLU A 224 -19.46 3.18 -7.01
N MET A 225 -18.71 3.02 -5.91
CA MET A 225 -18.98 1.98 -4.94
C MET A 225 -20.30 2.24 -4.21
N THR A 226 -21.11 1.19 -4.11
CA THR A 226 -22.35 1.19 -3.34
C THR A 226 -22.15 0.45 -2.02
N LYS A 227 -23.14 0.49 -1.12
CA LYS A 227 -23.13 -0.26 0.15
C LYS A 227 -22.75 -1.75 -0.01
N GLU A 228 -23.05 -2.38 -1.15
CA GLU A 228 -22.75 -3.80 -1.42
C GLU A 228 -21.36 -4.03 -2.06
N GLY A 229 -20.58 -2.96 -2.21
CA GLY A 229 -19.32 -2.91 -2.94
C GLY A 229 -18.12 -3.48 -2.19
N ILE A 230 -18.18 -3.69 -0.86
CA ILE A 230 -17.03 -4.21 -0.13
C ILE A 230 -16.88 -5.73 -0.31
N ARG A 231 -15.86 -6.11 -1.06
CA ARG A 231 -15.58 -7.47 -1.53
C ARG A 231 -14.07 -7.72 -1.54
N GLY A 232 -13.70 -8.96 -1.83
CA GLY A 232 -12.29 -9.35 -1.93
C GLY A 232 -11.58 -9.36 -0.58
N HIS A 233 -10.27 -9.17 -0.61
CA HIS A 233 -9.39 -9.32 0.54
C HIS A 233 -9.69 -8.30 1.65
N SER A 234 -9.87 -8.76 2.89
CA SER A 234 -10.35 -7.91 3.99
C SER A 234 -9.36 -6.80 4.36
N VAL A 235 -8.07 -7.12 4.49
CA VAL A 235 -7.05 -6.13 4.89
C VAL A 235 -6.86 -5.02 3.84
N ARG A 236 -6.79 -5.39 2.55
CA ARG A 236 -6.74 -4.44 1.42
C ARG A 236 -7.89 -3.44 1.47
N ALA A 237 -9.11 -3.97 1.61
CA ALA A 237 -10.32 -3.18 1.76
C ALA A 237 -10.26 -2.24 2.97
N MET A 238 -9.85 -2.73 4.15
CA MET A 238 -9.81 -1.90 5.35
C MET A 238 -8.74 -0.81 5.28
N TYR A 239 -7.53 -1.11 4.80
CA TYR A 239 -6.49 -0.09 4.61
C TYR A 239 -6.95 0.99 3.63
N TRP A 240 -7.63 0.61 2.56
CA TRP A 240 -8.17 1.57 1.61
C TRP A 240 -9.29 2.43 2.23
N LEU A 241 -10.26 1.82 2.92
CA LEU A 241 -11.35 2.57 3.54
C LEU A 241 -10.87 3.48 4.68
N THR A 242 -9.81 3.10 5.41
CA THR A 242 -9.13 4.01 6.34
C THR A 242 -8.61 5.25 5.60
N ALA A 243 -7.97 5.07 4.45
CA ALA A 243 -7.49 6.19 3.64
C ALA A 243 -8.63 7.05 3.07
N VAL A 244 -9.71 6.43 2.55
CA VAL A 244 -10.89 7.14 2.03
C VAL A 244 -11.55 7.99 3.12
N ALA A 245 -11.74 7.43 4.32
CA ALA A 245 -12.28 8.17 5.46
C ALA A 245 -11.35 9.32 5.89
N GLY A 246 -10.04 9.09 5.89
CA GLY A 246 -9.03 10.10 6.17
C GLY A 246 -9.08 11.25 5.16
N LEU A 247 -9.15 10.94 3.86
CA LEU A 247 -9.24 11.92 2.79
C LEU A 247 -10.52 12.76 2.93
N ALA A 248 -11.67 12.11 3.12
CA ALA A 248 -12.95 12.81 3.29
C ALA A 248 -12.95 13.79 4.48
N ARG A 249 -12.25 13.45 5.56
CA ARG A 249 -12.04 14.34 6.72
C ARG A 249 -11.15 15.52 6.35
N LEU A 250 -10.01 15.27 5.70
CA LEU A 250 -9.00 16.29 5.39
C LEU A 250 -9.48 17.29 4.33
N THR A 251 -10.29 16.85 3.37
CA THR A 251 -10.94 17.72 2.37
C THR A 251 -12.25 18.35 2.85
N LYS A 252 -12.59 18.17 4.15
CA LYS A 252 -13.78 18.74 4.81
C LYS A 252 -15.11 18.45 4.09
N GLY A 253 -15.17 17.39 3.30
CA GLY A 253 -16.35 17.08 2.51
C GLY A 253 -16.68 18.10 1.41
N GLU A 254 -15.74 18.97 1.04
CA GLU A 254 -15.86 19.86 -0.13
C GLU A 254 -16.08 19.07 -1.44
N ASP A 255 -15.88 17.75 -1.37
CA ASP A 255 -16.03 16.79 -2.45
C ASP A 255 -17.32 15.94 -2.40
N GLY A 256 -18.30 16.33 -1.57
CA GLY A 256 -19.72 15.95 -1.64
C GLY A 256 -20.15 14.49 -1.42
N THR A 257 -19.36 13.48 -1.79
CA THR A 257 -19.80 12.07 -1.83
C THR A 257 -18.87 11.07 -1.14
N LEU A 258 -17.56 11.36 -0.99
CA LEU A 258 -16.60 10.40 -0.39
C LEU A 258 -16.97 9.99 1.03
N LYS A 259 -17.41 10.94 1.87
CA LYS A 259 -17.88 10.64 3.23
C LYS A 259 -19.07 9.69 3.21
N ALA A 260 -20.05 9.93 2.35
CA ALA A 260 -21.25 9.11 2.25
C ALA A 260 -20.93 7.69 1.76
N VAL A 261 -20.01 7.56 0.79
CA VAL A 261 -19.51 6.25 0.34
C VAL A 261 -18.80 5.51 1.47
N ALA A 262 -17.90 6.16 2.20
CA ALA A 262 -17.19 5.56 3.33
C ALA A 262 -18.16 5.08 4.42
N GLU A 263 -19.16 5.90 4.78
CA GLU A 263 -20.20 5.55 5.75
C GLU A 263 -21.04 4.36 5.28
N ALA A 264 -21.41 4.31 4.00
CA ALA A 264 -22.17 3.20 3.43
C ALA A 264 -21.39 1.88 3.43
N LEU A 265 -20.11 1.92 3.06
CA LEU A 265 -19.24 0.74 3.07
C LEU A 265 -18.90 0.27 4.49
N TRP A 266 -18.72 1.20 5.43
CA TRP A 266 -18.57 0.92 6.85
C TRP A 266 -19.81 0.22 7.43
N ALA A 267 -21.01 0.73 7.14
CA ALA A 267 -22.26 0.12 7.59
C ALA A 267 -22.40 -1.31 7.07
N ASN A 268 -22.13 -1.57 5.79
CA ASN A 268 -22.17 -2.94 5.26
C ASN A 268 -21.14 -3.85 5.94
N THR A 269 -19.90 -3.37 6.10
CA THR A 269 -18.84 -4.13 6.77
C THR A 269 -19.25 -4.54 8.18
N THR A 270 -19.71 -3.58 8.98
CA THR A 270 -19.96 -3.78 10.42
C THR A 270 -21.30 -4.42 10.74
N GLU A 271 -22.34 -4.17 9.94
CA GLU A 271 -23.69 -4.69 10.19
C GLU A 271 -23.95 -6.05 9.53
N ARG A 272 -23.14 -6.42 8.51
CA ARG A 272 -23.43 -7.61 7.69
C ARG A 272 -22.26 -8.56 7.49
N LYS A 273 -21.02 -8.10 7.65
CA LYS A 273 -19.82 -8.88 7.28
C LYS A 273 -18.77 -8.99 8.39
N MET A 274 -19.13 -8.59 9.60
CA MET A 274 -18.27 -8.63 10.78
C MET A 274 -18.73 -9.70 11.76
N HIS A 275 -17.80 -10.55 12.19
CA HIS A 275 -18.03 -11.52 13.24
C HIS A 275 -18.31 -10.84 14.58
N VAL A 276 -18.96 -11.54 15.50
CA VAL A 276 -19.22 -11.04 16.87
C VAL A 276 -17.93 -10.62 17.63
N THR A 277 -16.78 -11.17 17.24
CA THR A 277 -15.46 -10.86 17.79
C THR A 277 -14.79 -9.63 17.14
N GLY A 278 -15.43 -9.00 16.15
CA GLY A 278 -14.82 -7.97 15.31
C GLY A 278 -14.02 -8.52 14.12
N GLY A 279 -13.93 -9.84 13.97
CA GLY A 279 -13.20 -10.48 12.87
C GLY A 279 -13.83 -10.22 11.49
N LEU A 280 -12.99 -9.95 10.49
CA LEU A 280 -13.38 -9.73 9.09
C LEU A 280 -12.68 -10.77 8.20
N GLY A 281 -13.41 -11.30 7.22
CA GLY A 281 -12.90 -12.27 6.26
C GLY A 281 -13.44 -13.68 6.51
N ALA A 282 -14.62 -13.96 5.94
CA ALA A 282 -15.30 -15.24 6.09
C ALA A 282 -14.84 -16.30 5.08
N ILE A 283 -14.12 -15.90 4.03
CA ILE A 283 -13.69 -16.79 2.96
C ILE A 283 -12.17 -16.99 3.02
N GLY A 284 -11.76 -18.24 3.24
CA GLY A 284 -10.34 -18.60 3.38
C GLY A 284 -9.55 -18.47 2.08
N GLU A 285 -10.15 -18.74 0.92
CA GLU A 285 -9.48 -18.78 -0.38
C GLU A 285 -8.89 -17.43 -0.82
N TRP A 286 -9.48 -16.32 -0.39
CA TRP A 286 -9.01 -14.97 -0.69
C TRP A 286 -8.88 -14.09 0.54
N GLU A 287 -8.91 -14.70 1.73
CA GLU A 287 -8.69 -14.04 3.02
C GLU A 287 -9.56 -12.79 3.16
N GLY A 288 -10.85 -12.94 2.88
CA GLY A 288 -11.68 -11.79 2.60
C GLY A 288 -13.18 -12.01 2.70
N PHE A 289 -13.91 -10.99 2.25
CA PHE A 289 -15.35 -10.89 2.46
C PHE A 289 -16.11 -11.97 1.69
N GLY A 290 -17.12 -12.53 2.36
CA GLY A 290 -18.18 -13.31 1.72
C GLY A 290 -19.39 -12.45 1.33
N PRO A 291 -20.49 -13.10 0.89
CA PRO A 291 -21.80 -12.46 0.79
C PRO A 291 -22.27 -11.88 2.13
N ASP A 292 -23.26 -10.98 2.09
CA ASP A 292 -23.87 -10.43 3.31
C ASP A 292 -24.37 -11.56 4.24
N TYR A 293 -24.08 -11.43 5.53
CA TYR A 293 -24.43 -12.36 6.61
C TYR A 293 -23.76 -13.74 6.53
N PHE A 294 -22.77 -13.92 5.65
CA PHE A 294 -21.87 -15.07 5.67
C PHE A 294 -20.64 -14.73 6.53
N LEU A 295 -20.63 -15.28 7.75
CA LEU A 295 -19.60 -15.06 8.78
C LEU A 295 -18.86 -16.37 9.04
#